data_AF-A0A4U5LZ37-F1
#
_entry.id   AF-A0A4U5LZ37-F1
#
_cell.length_a   1.000
_cell.length_b   1.000
_cell.length_c   1.000
_cell.angle_alpha   90.00
_cell.angle_beta   90.00
_cell.angle_gamma   90.00
#
_symmetry.space_group_name_H-M   'P 1'
#
loop_
_entity.id
_entity.type
_entity.pdbx_description
1 polymer ?
#
loop_
_entity_poly.entity_id
_entity_poly.type
_entity_poly.pdbx_seq_one_letter_code
_entity_poly.pdbx_strand_id
1 'polypeptide(L)'
;MSKRVYFCQRCLNHGLTEPRKNHKCECAYANCTCEKCILVEKRRVLNTQLHELEEVVDAENEMDSEEQNSDSNSGSRVKGG
;
A
#
# COMPACT_ATOMS: atom_id res chain seq x y z
N MET A 1 5.81 -24.46 1.05
CA MET A 1 5.23 -23.28 0.37
C MET A 1 6.19 -22.76 -0.69
N SER A 2 5.81 -22.78 -1.97
CA SER A 2 6.57 -22.15 -3.05
C SER A 2 6.45 -20.63 -2.95
N LYS A 3 7.57 -19.91 -2.85
CA LYS A 3 7.57 -18.42 -2.80
C LYS A 3 7.09 -17.87 -4.15
N ARG A 4 6.16 -16.91 -4.14
CA ARG A 4 5.76 -16.20 -5.38
C ARG A 4 6.95 -15.41 -5.92
N VAL A 5 7.21 -15.56 -7.21
CA VAL A 5 8.22 -14.79 -7.95
C VAL A 5 7.52 -13.63 -8.66
N TYR A 6 8.04 -12.42 -8.48
CA TYR A 6 7.57 -11.24 -9.19
C TYR A 6 8.49 -10.93 -10.36
N PHE A 7 7.92 -10.59 -11.51
CA PHE A 7 8.64 -10.27 -12.74
C PHE A 7 8.67 -8.75 -12.99
N CYS A 8 9.65 -8.30 -13.78
CA CYS A 8 9.77 -6.92 -14.20
C CYS A 8 8.69 -6.58 -15.25
N GLN A 9 7.74 -5.72 -14.88
CA GLN A 9 6.63 -5.35 -15.77
C GLN A 9 7.10 -4.66 -17.06
N ARG A 10 8.18 -3.88 -17.01
CA ARG A 10 8.76 -3.24 -18.21
C ARG A 10 9.27 -4.30 -19.18
N CYS A 11 9.98 -5.32 -18.71
CA CYS A 11 10.42 -6.46 -19.53
C CYS A 11 9.24 -7.24 -20.10
N LEU A 12 8.21 -7.51 -19.28
CA LEU A 12 7.01 -8.20 -19.75
C LEU A 12 6.32 -7.46 -20.90
N ASN A 13 6.28 -6.13 -20.87
CA ASN A 13 5.70 -5.32 -21.95
C ASN A 13 6.43 -5.49 -23.30
N HIS A 14 7.69 -5.92 -23.26
CA HIS A 14 8.56 -6.17 -24.42
C HIS A 14 8.80 -7.67 -24.68
N GLY A 15 8.08 -8.56 -23.99
CA GLY A 15 8.16 -10.00 -24.21
C GLY A 15 9.26 -10.73 -23.44
N LEU A 16 9.96 -10.06 -22.50
CA LEU A 16 10.98 -10.68 -21.66
C LEU A 16 10.46 -10.98 -20.25
N THR A 17 10.72 -12.17 -19.73
CA THR A 17 10.30 -12.62 -18.39
C THR A 17 11.45 -12.57 -17.39
N GLU A 18 11.90 -11.36 -17.07
CA GLU A 18 12.99 -11.15 -16.12
C GLU A 18 12.48 -11.08 -14.67
N PRO A 19 13.05 -11.83 -13.71
CA PRO A 19 12.68 -11.73 -12.31
C PRO A 19 13.01 -10.32 -11.78
N ARG A 20 12.07 -9.69 -11.07
CA ARG A 20 12.22 -8.31 -10.60
C ARG A 20 13.35 -8.14 -9.58
N LYS A 21 13.63 -9.19 -8.81
CA LYS A 21 14.66 -9.17 -7.76
C LYS A 21 16.02 -8.86 -8.40
N ASN A 22 16.70 -7.82 -7.92
CA ASN A 22 18.00 -7.34 -8.40
C ASN A 22 18.06 -6.82 -9.86
N HIS A 23 16.94 -6.83 -10.59
CA HIS A 23 16.94 -6.48 -12.02
C HIS A 23 16.88 -4.96 -12.30
N LYS A 24 16.59 -4.12 -11.30
CA LYS A 24 16.32 -2.68 -11.52
C LYS A 24 17.43 -1.95 -12.30
N CYS A 25 18.70 -2.21 -11.98
CA CYS A 25 19.83 -1.53 -12.60
C CYS A 25 20.26 -2.13 -13.95
N GLU A 26 19.90 -3.39 -14.20
CA GLU A 26 20.28 -4.15 -15.41
C GLU A 26 19.14 -4.21 -16.43
N CYS A 27 18.01 -3.56 -16.14
CA CYS A 27 16.84 -3.58 -17.00
C CYS A 27 17.11 -2.83 -18.30
N ALA A 28 17.15 -3.56 -19.42
CA ALA A 28 17.26 -3.00 -20.77
C ALA A 28 16.17 -1.96 -21.10
N TYR A 29 15.01 -2.04 -20.42
CA TYR A 29 13.87 -1.15 -20.61
C TYR A 29 13.64 -0.19 -19.45
N ALA A 30 14.63 0.01 -18.57
CA ALA A 30 14.55 0.91 -17.41
C ALA A 30 14.06 2.31 -17.82
N ASN A 31 14.59 2.81 -18.95
CA ASN A 31 14.32 4.14 -19.48
C ASN A 31 13.39 4.12 -20.71
N CYS A 32 12.70 2.99 -20.98
CA CYS A 32 11.79 2.91 -22.10
C CYS A 32 10.59 3.87 -21.92
N THR A 33 10.25 4.60 -22.99
CA THR A 33 9.17 5.58 -23.07
C THR A 33 8.03 5.15 -24.00
N CYS A 34 7.93 3.86 -24.34
CA CYS A 34 6.77 3.36 -25.08
C CYS A 34 5.48 3.48 -24.24
N GLU A 35 4.32 3.47 -24.90
CA GLU A 35 3.01 3.68 -24.26
C GLU A 35 2.77 2.73 -23.07
N LYS A 36 3.06 1.42 -23.25
CA LYS A 36 2.92 0.42 -22.18
C LYS A 36 3.81 0.72 -20.98
N CYS A 37 5.05 1.17 -21.20
CA CYS A 37 6.00 1.48 -20.15
C CYS A 37 5.68 2.81 -19.43
N ILE A 38 5.11 3.79 -20.14
CA ILE A 38 4.57 5.00 -19.52
C ILE A 38 3.42 4.65 -18.56
N LEU A 39 2.51 3.75 -18.94
CA LEU A 39 1.41 3.30 -18.08
C LEU A 39 1.91 2.60 -16.81
N VAL A 40 3.00 1.82 -16.90
CA VAL A 40 3.64 1.21 -15.72
C VAL A 40 4.16 2.27 -14.76
N GLU A 41 4.79 3.33 -15.29
CA GLU A 41 5.30 4.42 -14.46
C GLU A 41 4.17 5.22 -13.79
N LYS A 42 3.13 5.58 -14.56
CA LYS A 42 1.93 6.25 -14.01
C LYS A 42 1.29 5.44 -12.89
N ARG A 43 1.13 4.13 -13.10
CA ARG A 43 0.63 3.22 -12.06
C ARG A 43 1.51 3.24 -10.81
N ARG A 44 2.83 3.23 -10.96
CA ARG A 44 3.78 3.28 -9.83
C ARG A 44 3.56 4.54 -9.01
N VAL A 45 3.48 5.70 -9.66
CA VAL A 45 3.25 7.00 -8.99
C VAL A 45 1.92 7.00 -8.24
N LEU A 46 0.84 6.53 -8.89
CA LEU A 46 -0.47 6.44 -8.24
C LEU A 46 -0.48 5.51 -7.03
N ASN A 47 0.22 4.37 -7.08
CA ASN A 47 0.31 3.45 -5.93
C ASN A 47 1.11 4.09 -4.78
N THR A 48 2.17 4.83 -5.09
CA THR A 48 2.92 5.57 -4.07
C THR A 48 2.04 6.61 -3.37
N GLN A 49 1.30 7.41 -4.16
CA GLN A 49 0.37 8.40 -3.59
C GLN A 49 -0.76 7.76 -2.78
N LEU A 50 -1.27 6.61 -3.23
CA LEU A 50 -2.31 5.89 -2.50
C LEU A 50 -1.79 5.39 -1.15
N HIS A 51 -0.60 4.80 -1.11
CA HIS A 51 0.01 4.35 0.14
C HIS A 51 0.31 5.52 1.10
N GLU A 52 0.81 6.64 0.59
CA GLU A 52 1.01 7.85 1.42
C GLU A 52 -0.32 8.36 2.00
N LEU A 53 -1.41 8.27 1.23
CA LEU A 53 -2.74 8.67 1.72
C LEU A 53 -3.31 7.68 2.74
N GLU A 54 -3.09 6.38 2.55
CA GLU A 54 -3.47 5.33 3.51
C GLU A 54 -2.77 5.54 4.86
N GLU A 55 -1.48 5.89 4.86
CA GLU A 55 -0.71 6.15 6.08
C GLU A 55 -1.22 7.38 6.86
N VAL A 56 -1.71 8.43 6.18
CA VAL A 56 -2.26 9.60 6.88
C VAL A 56 -3.65 9.33 7.46
N VAL A 57 -4.51 8.59 6.75
CA VAL A 57 -5.85 8.27 7.29
C VAL A 57 -5.77 7.32 8.48
N ASP A 58 -4.81 6.39 8.47
CA ASP A 58 -4.54 5.52 9.60
C ASP A 58 -4.04 6.35 10.80
N ALA A 59 -3.18 7.34 10.58
CA ALA A 59 -2.71 8.22 11.65
C ALA A 59 -3.80 9.15 12.22
N GLU A 60 -4.71 9.66 11.39
CA GLU A 60 -5.82 10.53 11.82
C GLU A 60 -6.88 9.76 12.62
N ASN A 61 -7.17 8.51 12.26
CA ASN A 61 -8.16 7.68 12.96
C ASN A 61 -7.70 7.25 14.37
N GLU A 62 -6.39 7.13 14.61
CA GLU A 62 -5.84 6.79 15.94
C GLU A 62 -5.94 7.96 16.94
N MET A 63 -6.10 9.20 16.46
CA MET A 63 -6.18 10.41 17.30
C MET A 63 -7.60 10.69 17.84
N ASP A 64 -8.65 10.11 17.24
CA ASP A 64 -10.05 10.27 17.66
C ASP A 64 -10.45 9.32 18.82
N SER A 65 -9.59 8.34 19.15
CA SER A 65 -9.92 7.28 20.12
C SER A 65 -9.76 7.67 21.60
N GLU A 66 -9.15 8.82 21.92
CA GLU A 66 -8.91 9.25 23.31
C GLU A 66 -10.02 10.12 23.92
N GLU A 67 -10.95 10.65 23.11
CA GLU A 67 -12.01 11.58 23.57
C GLU A 67 -13.36 10.91 23.89
N GLN A 68 -13.40 9.57 24.06
CA GLN A 68 -14.63 8.85 24.46
C GLN A 68 -14.56 8.18 25.83
N ASN A 69 -13.52 8.47 26.64
CA ASN A 69 -13.38 7.89 27.99
C ASN A 69 -13.72 8.88 29.13
N SER A 70 -14.69 9.78 28.88
CA SER A 70 -15.13 10.74 29.89
C SER A 70 -16.63 11.02 29.83
N ASP A 71 -17.48 9.99 29.85
CA ASP A 71 -18.80 10.23 30.46
C ASP A 71 -19.46 9.00 31.08
N SER A 72 -20.04 9.25 32.26
CA SER A 72 -20.99 8.41 33.00
C SER A 72 -20.46 7.29 33.91
N ASN A 73 -19.73 7.67 34.96
CA ASN A 73 -19.97 7.05 36.28
C ASN A 73 -21.22 7.69 36.90
N SER A 74 -22.38 7.04 36.78
CA SER A 74 -23.55 7.32 37.62
C SER A 74 -24.26 6.02 37.95
N GLY A 75 -24.43 5.74 39.24
CA GLY A 75 -24.85 4.47 39.84
C GLY A 75 -26.18 3.90 39.34
N SER A 76 -26.50 2.64 39.64
CA SER A 76 -27.00 2.29 40.97
C SER A 76 -26.97 0.77 41.22
N ARG A 77 -26.59 0.39 42.44
CA ARG A 77 -26.88 -0.93 43.03
C ARG A 77 -28.40 -1.08 43.19
N VAL A 78 -28.97 -2.20 42.73
CA VAL A 78 -30.20 -2.76 43.30
C VAL A 78 -30.00 -4.24 43.59
N LYS A 79 -30.41 -4.65 44.78
CA LYS A 79 -30.30 -5.99 45.36
C LYS A 79 -31.73 -6.48 45.64
N GLY A 80 -32.06 -7.72 45.32
CA GLY A 80 -33.32 -8.39 45.71
C GLY A 80 -34.01 -9.10 44.54
N GLY A 81 -34.42 -10.36 44.64
CA GLY A 81 -34.44 -11.29 45.78
C GLY A 81 -34.62 -12.72 45.31
#